data_AF-A0A0F9C9F7-F1
#
_entry.id   AF-A0A0F9C9F7-F1
#
_cell.length_a   1.000
_cell.length_b   1.000
_cell.length_c   1.000
_cell.angle_alpha   90.00
_cell.angle_beta   90.00
_cell.angle_gamma   90.00
#
_symmetry.space_group_name_H-M   'P 1'
#
loop_
_entity.id
_entity.type
_entity.pdbx_description
1 polymer ?
#
loop_
_entity_poly.entity_id
_entity_poly.type
_entity_poly.pdbx_seq_one_letter_code
_entity_poly.pdbx_strand_id
1 'polypeptide(L)'
;MLKRENEVKEIDITTRCCDICSSGLRSRYQTHGTYCMVCGRDVCSKHKVWDPHEDPSDDYPGVYCTDCILIAKPYLDKIKDLEYEYSEEEEKLRKDMIRDCLEKIKGK
;
A
#
# COMPACT_ATOMS: atom_id res chain seq x y z
N MET A 1 -8.37 -20.49 -48.09
CA MET A 1 -7.96 -19.33 -47.28
C MET A 1 -8.92 -19.21 -46.11
N LEU A 2 -8.54 -19.71 -44.93
CA LEU A 2 -9.36 -19.58 -43.72
C LEU A 2 -9.12 -18.19 -43.11
N LYS A 3 -10.16 -17.34 -43.10
CA LYS A 3 -10.18 -16.11 -42.31
C LYS A 3 -10.26 -16.52 -40.84
N ARG A 4 -9.18 -16.28 -40.07
CA ARG A 4 -9.26 -16.33 -38.61
C ARG A 4 -9.84 -15.00 -38.15
N GLU A 5 -11.10 -15.02 -37.78
CA GLU A 5 -11.70 -13.96 -36.97
C GLU A 5 -11.01 -14.04 -35.60
N ASN A 6 -10.09 -13.11 -35.35
CA ASN A 6 -9.51 -12.93 -34.03
C ASN A 6 -10.59 -12.29 -33.16
N GLU A 7 -11.38 -13.12 -32.47
CA GLU A 7 -12.18 -12.68 -31.33
C GLU A 7 -11.22 -12.17 -30.26
N VAL A 8 -11.09 -10.84 -30.19
CA VAL A 8 -10.50 -10.18 -29.03
C VAL A 8 -11.49 -10.38 -27.89
N LYS A 9 -11.24 -11.39 -27.04
CA LYS A 9 -11.96 -11.50 -25.77
C LYS A 9 -11.69 -10.21 -24.99
N GLU A 10 -12.74 -9.40 -24.79
CA GLU A 10 -12.70 -8.28 -23.87
C GLU A 10 -12.36 -8.83 -22.48
N ILE A 11 -11.10 -8.69 -22.08
CA ILE A 11 -10.67 -8.99 -20.73
C ILE A 11 -11.33 -7.91 -19.87
N ASP A 12 -12.23 -8.32 -18.98
CA ASP A 12 -12.85 -7.48 -17.97
C ASP A 12 -11.74 -6.90 -17.09
N ILE A 13 -11.27 -5.70 -17.43
CA ILE A 13 -10.27 -4.98 -16.64
C ILE A 13 -11.05 -4.50 -15.41
N THR A 14 -11.00 -5.27 -14.33
CA THR A 14 -11.42 -4.80 -13.02
C THR A 14 -10.61 -3.54 -12.70
N THR A 15 -11.22 -2.39 -12.97
CA THR A 15 -10.59 -1.10 -12.81
C THR A 15 -10.56 -0.84 -11.31
N ARG A 16 -9.45 -1.20 -10.65
CA ARG A 16 -9.23 -0.81 -9.26
C ARG A 16 -9.18 0.71 -9.22
N CYS A 17 -9.80 1.33 -8.22
CA CYS A 17 -9.80 2.77 -8.04
C CYS A 17 -9.07 3.11 -6.75
N CYS A 18 -8.51 4.31 -6.68
CA CYS A 18 -7.96 4.81 -5.44
C CYS A 18 -9.09 5.04 -4.42
N ASP A 19 -8.97 4.48 -3.22
CA ASP A 19 -9.98 4.62 -2.18
C ASP A 19 -10.08 6.04 -1.59
N ILE A 20 -9.15 6.94 -1.94
CA ILE A 20 -9.12 8.32 -1.45
C ILE A 20 -9.74 9.30 -2.45
N CYS A 21 -9.39 9.18 -3.74
CA CYS A 21 -9.85 10.12 -4.78
C CYS A 21 -10.63 9.49 -5.92
N SER A 22 -10.90 8.18 -5.84
CA SER A 22 -11.61 7.39 -6.85
C SER A 22 -10.97 7.38 -8.23
N SER A 23 -9.75 7.91 -8.39
CA SER A 23 -9.03 7.87 -9.67
C SER A 23 -8.70 6.43 -10.03
N GLY A 24 -8.92 6.05 -11.28
CA GLY A 24 -8.55 4.71 -11.77
C GLY A 24 -7.07 4.42 -11.53
N LEU A 25 -6.80 3.28 -10.88
CA LEU A 25 -5.48 2.72 -10.74
C LEU A 25 -5.18 1.96 -12.02
N ARG A 26 -4.14 2.40 -12.72
CA ARG A 26 -3.63 1.64 -13.86
C ARG A 26 -2.91 0.42 -13.30
N SER A 27 -3.43 -0.80 -13.46
CA SER A 27 -2.49 -1.86 -13.81
C SER A 27 -3.06 -3.15 -14.38
N ARG A 28 -2.38 -3.63 -15.44
CA ARG A 28 -2.39 -5.04 -15.85
C ARG A 28 -1.32 -5.89 -15.15
N TYR A 29 -0.32 -5.31 -14.45
CA TYR A 29 0.83 -6.07 -13.88
C TYR A 29 1.56 -5.44 -12.65
N GLN A 30 0.96 -4.50 -11.91
CA GLN A 30 1.57 -3.90 -10.70
C GLN A 30 0.83 -4.39 -9.47
N THR A 31 1.25 -5.55 -8.97
CA THR A 31 0.79 -6.16 -7.72
C THR A 31 1.47 -5.59 -6.48
N HIS A 32 2.54 -4.79 -6.64
CA HIS A 32 3.35 -4.30 -5.52
C HIS A 32 3.38 -2.77 -5.50
N GLY A 33 3.11 -2.19 -4.33
CA GLY A 33 3.24 -0.75 -4.08
C GLY A 33 2.03 0.11 -4.47
N THR A 34 0.82 -0.46 -4.49
CA THR A 34 -0.45 0.27 -4.72
C THR A 34 -1.43 0.20 -3.54
N TYR A 35 -1.13 -0.53 -2.47
CA TYR A 35 -1.97 -0.59 -1.28
C TYR A 35 -1.21 -0.12 -0.04
N CYS A 36 -1.94 0.49 0.90
CA CYS A 36 -1.38 0.89 2.18
C CYS A 36 -1.18 -0.33 3.09
N MET A 37 0.03 -0.53 3.60
CA MET A 37 0.43 -1.61 4.51
C MET A 37 -0.30 -1.60 5.86
N VAL A 38 -0.93 -0.47 6.21
CA VAL A 38 -1.61 -0.29 7.51
C VAL A 38 -3.11 -0.51 7.39
N CYS A 39 -3.76 0.16 6.44
CA CYS A 39 -5.22 0.13 6.32
C CYS A 39 -5.74 -0.70 5.12
N GLY A 40 -4.85 -1.27 4.31
CA GLY A 40 -5.20 -2.08 3.15
C GLY A 40 -5.79 -1.31 1.97
N ARG A 41 -6.03 0.01 2.10
CA ARG A 41 -6.63 0.84 1.04
C ARG A 41 -5.75 0.88 -0.21
N ASP A 42 -6.40 0.78 -1.36
CA ASP A 42 -5.79 0.98 -2.68
C ASP A 42 -5.53 2.48 -2.89
N VAL A 43 -4.28 2.85 -3.14
CA VAL A 43 -3.82 4.25 -3.26
C VAL A 43 -3.14 4.52 -4.60
N CYS A 44 -3.52 5.62 -5.24
CA CYS A 44 -2.83 6.09 -6.44
C CYS A 44 -1.51 6.77 -6.06
N SER A 45 -0.64 7.01 -7.06
CA SER A 45 0.65 7.67 -6.87
C SER A 45 0.59 9.03 -6.16
N LYS A 46 -0.55 9.73 -6.17
CA LYS A 46 -0.75 11.00 -5.46
C LYS A 46 -1.02 10.82 -3.96
N HIS A 47 -1.68 9.73 -3.59
CA HIS A 47 -2.04 9.43 -2.20
C HIS A 47 -1.14 8.34 -1.60
N LYS A 48 -0.19 7.87 -2.39
CA LYS A 48 0.85 6.94 -1.99
C LYS A 48 2.00 7.69 -1.35
N VAL A 49 2.47 7.19 -0.22
CA VAL A 49 3.68 7.62 0.45
C VAL A 49 4.53 6.39 0.70
N TRP A 50 5.80 6.44 0.29
CA TRP A 50 6.76 5.38 0.57
C TRP A 50 7.20 5.43 2.03
N ASP A 51 7.61 4.28 2.57
CA ASP A 51 8.30 4.24 3.85
C ASP A 51 9.51 5.19 3.82
N PRO A 52 9.64 6.14 4.77
CA PRO A 52 10.76 7.08 4.78
C PRO A 52 12.10 6.45 5.17
N HIS A 53 12.11 5.19 5.61
CA HIS A 53 13.32 4.49 6.04
C HIS A 53 13.78 3.40 5.07
N GLU A 54 12.94 3.01 4.10
CA GLU A 54 13.28 2.03 3.07
C GLU A 54 13.63 2.73 1.75
N ASP A 55 14.45 2.08 0.92
CA ASP A 55 14.74 2.60 -0.40
C ASP A 55 13.52 2.35 -1.31
N PRO A 56 12.94 3.39 -1.95
CA PRO A 56 11.82 3.19 -2.88
C PRO A 56 12.16 2.31 -4.09
N SER A 57 13.44 2.01 -4.31
CA SER A 57 13.94 1.10 -5.35
C SER A 57 14.11 -0.35 -4.88
N ASP A 58 13.90 -0.65 -3.59
CA ASP A 58 13.83 -2.02 -3.11
C ASP A 58 12.70 -2.79 -3.80
N ASP A 59 12.83 -4.12 -3.87
CA ASP A 59 11.86 -4.97 -4.59
C ASP A 59 10.44 -4.87 -4.00
N TYR A 60 10.33 -4.57 -2.69
CA TYR A 60 9.06 -4.49 -1.97
C TYR A 60 9.05 -3.38 -0.90
N PRO A 61 9.10 -2.10 -1.29
CA PRO A 61 9.14 -1.03 -0.32
C PRO A 61 7.77 -0.88 0.35
N GLY A 62 7.78 -0.60 1.64
CA GLY A 62 6.61 -0.30 2.44
C GLY A 62 5.85 0.89 1.86
N VAL A 63 4.54 0.72 1.71
CA VAL A 63 3.64 1.76 1.18
C VAL A 63 2.58 2.15 2.19
N TYR A 64 2.36 3.44 2.34
CA TYR A 64 1.37 4.02 3.23
C TYR A 64 0.47 5.00 2.47
N CYS A 65 -0.79 5.12 2.88
CA CYS A 65 -1.63 6.22 2.42
C CYS A 65 -1.27 7.52 3.15
N THR A 66 -1.60 8.66 2.56
CA THR A 66 -1.36 9.99 3.16
C THR A 66 -1.94 10.16 4.57
N ASP A 67 -3.02 9.45 4.90
CA ASP A 67 -3.60 9.47 6.25
C ASP A 67 -2.79 8.62 7.24
N CYS A 68 -2.51 7.35 6.90
CA CYS A 68 -1.85 6.44 7.83
C CYS A 68 -0.38 6.77 8.02
N ILE A 69 0.32 7.39 7.05
CA ILE A 69 1.73 7.74 7.23
C ILE A 69 1.95 8.71 8.40
N LEU A 70 0.99 9.61 8.66
CA LEU A 70 1.06 10.54 9.78
C LEU A 70 0.99 9.84 11.14
N ILE A 71 0.38 8.66 11.18
CA ILE A 71 0.29 7.81 12.37
C ILE A 71 1.48 6.88 12.43
N ALA A 72 1.89 6.34 11.27
CA ALA A 72 2.96 5.37 11.14
C ALA A 72 4.34 5.94 11.48
N LYS A 73 4.65 7.19 11.09
CA LYS A 73 5.96 7.82 11.31
C LYS A 73 6.59 7.56 12.69
N PRO A 74 5.96 7.89 13.83
CA PRO A 74 6.55 7.65 15.15
C PRO A 74 6.77 6.17 15.48
N TYR A 75 6.02 5.25 14.85
CA TYR A 75 6.25 3.80 14.97
C TYR A 75 7.42 3.36 14.09
N LEU A 76 7.51 3.87 12.86
CA LEU A 76 8.58 3.54 11.92
C LEU A 76 9.94 4.04 12.43
N ASP A 77 9.99 5.22 13.04
CA ASP A 77 11.21 5.73 13.68
C ASP A 77 11.68 4.77 14.78
N LYS A 78 10.77 4.31 15.66
CA LYS A 78 11.09 3.32 16.70
C LYS A 78 11.51 1.98 16.14
N ILE A 79 10.85 1.51 15.08
CA ILE A 79 11.19 0.24 14.42
C ILE A 79 12.58 0.32 13.80
N LYS A 80 12.93 1.44 13.18
CA LYS A 80 14.27 1.66 12.62
C LYS A 80 15.36 1.64 13.68
N ASP A 81 15.05 2.16 14.87
CA ASP A 81 15.98 2.18 16.00
C ASP A 81 16.17 0.79 16.65
N LEU A 82 15.32 -0.20 16.34
CA LEU A 82 15.54 -1.59 16.72
C LEU A 82 16.59 -2.21 15.79
N GLU A 83 17.78 -2.49 16.33
CA GLU A 83 18.89 -3.10 15.59
C GLU A 83 18.53 -4.51 15.08
N TYR A 84 18.10 -4.59 13.81
CA TYR A 84 18.16 -5.72 12.85
C TYR A 84 17.80 -7.18 13.24
N GLU A 85 17.21 -7.44 14.40
CA GLU A 85 16.54 -8.72 14.66
C GLU A 85 15.03 -8.49 14.76
N TYR A 86 14.28 -9.21 13.90
CA TYR A 86 12.83 -9.22 13.92
C TYR A 86 12.37 -9.64 15.32
N SER A 87 12.00 -8.65 16.12
CA SER A 87 11.76 -8.81 17.56
C SER A 87 10.28 -8.81 17.86
N GLU A 88 9.89 -9.41 18.99
CA GLU A 88 8.53 -9.29 19.50
C GLU A 88 8.11 -7.81 19.68
N GLU A 89 9.09 -6.92 19.91
CA GLU A 89 8.89 -5.49 20.03
C GLU A 89 8.55 -4.84 18.68
N GLU A 90 9.25 -5.19 17.60
CA GLU A 90 8.91 -4.74 16.25
C GLU A 90 7.49 -5.18 15.86
N GLU A 91 7.17 -6.47 16.06
CA GLU A 91 5.85 -7.00 15.75
C GLU A 91 4.76 -6.28 16.54
N LYS A 92 5.02 -5.98 17.82
CA LYS A 92 4.12 -5.21 18.67
C LYS A 92 3.94 -3.79 18.17
N LEU A 93 5.02 -3.08 17.81
CA LEU A 93 4.94 -1.73 17.25
C LEU A 93 4.14 -1.70 15.94
N ARG A 94 4.30 -2.70 15.07
CA ARG A 94 3.51 -2.81 13.83
C ARG A 94 2.03 -3.06 14.12
N LYS A 95 1.69 -3.92 15.10
CA LYS A 95 0.30 -4.16 15.53
C LYS A 95 -0.34 -2.92 16.15
N ASP A 96 0.40 -2.22 17.01
CA ASP A 96 -0.07 -0.98 17.65
C ASP A 96 -0.30 0.11 16.60
N MET A 97 0.61 0.27 15.64
CA MET A 97 0.44 1.16 14.49
C MET A 97 -0.85 0.87 13.69
N ILE A 98 -1.12 -0.40 13.39
CA ILE A 98 -2.33 -0.81 12.66
C ILE A 98 -3.58 -0.49 13.47
N ARG A 99 -3.60 -0.85 14.76
CA ARG A 99 -4.74 -0.56 15.65
C ARG A 99 -5.04 0.94 15.68
N ASP A 100 -4.03 1.76 15.91
CA ASP A 100 -4.18 3.21 16.00
C ASP A 100 -4.66 3.84 14.68
N CYS A 101 -4.18 3.36 13.51
CA CYS A 101 -4.73 3.85 12.23
C CYS A 101 -6.20 3.46 12.05
N LEU A 102 -6.56 2.22 12.39
CA LEU A 102 -7.94 1.74 12.23
C LEU A 102 -8.91 2.44 13.19
N GLU A 103 -8.52 2.73 14.42
CA GLU A 103 -9.33 3.51 15.37
C GLU A 103 -9.56 4.93 14.86
N LYS A 104 -8.52 5.58 14.30
CA LYS A 104 -8.66 6.91 13.72
C LYS A 104 -9.54 6.94 12.48
N ILE A 105 -9.48 5.90 11.64
CA ILE A 105 -10.33 5.79 10.44
C ILE A 105 -11.79 5.53 10.83
N LYS A 106 -12.06 4.67 11.82
CA LYS A 106 -13.43 4.39 12.31
C LYS A 106 -14.08 5.59 13.01
N GLY A 107 -13.28 6.50 13.56
CA GLY A 107 -13.77 7.74 14.19
C GLY A 107 -14.07 8.89 13.22
N LYS A 108 -13.89 8.69 11.91
CA LYS A 108 -14.26 9.63 10.85
C LYS A 108 -15.56 9.18 10.17
#